data_AF-A0A958GSJ4-F1
#
_entry.id   AF-A0A958GSJ4-F1
#
_cell.length_a   1.000
_cell.length_b   1.000
_cell.length_c   1.000
_cell.angle_alpha   90.00
_cell.angle_beta   90.00
_cell.angle_gamma   90.00
#
_symmetry.space_group_name_H-M   'P 1'
#
loop_
_entity.id
_entity.type
_entity.pdbx_description
1 polymer ?
#
loop_
_entity_poly.entity_id
_entity_poly.type
_entity_poly.pdbx_seq_one_letter_code
_entity_poly.pdbx_strand_id
1 'polypeptide(L)'
;MSNQLEVGLFVDFENIRYSLLNHFGQEPDPVLLMEKARKYGPVAVAYAYADFTQHPAIFRRKLEVAGITPRDVPRRSPDVEHKSSADMAMLMDIIDCLLDRPNVSTLVLMTGDSDFIRVTARARHRFGKQVVIAGVPGSVSGDLVESADLYDPLRDDHPPAAQIATGAASTPRVPAAEGVTPDDTRLLQLILWLNENRPYMTFGFIRSHALSPHHKMGFSEDQVTDLLSDLKDRAILIESQLESDDGRSLRTLELDVAHPDVVAAAALERPNFEESATSGGRGQAATSAGG
;
A
#
# COMPACT_ATOMS: atom_id res chain seq x y z
N MET A 1 -11.47 42.01 1.63
CA MET A 1 -11.78 40.57 1.58
C MET A 1 -10.53 39.86 2.08
N SER A 2 -10.61 39.16 3.21
CA SER A 2 -9.50 38.34 3.71
C SER A 2 -9.18 37.32 2.62
N ASN A 3 -7.97 37.37 2.05
CA ASN A 3 -7.55 36.36 1.08
C ASN A 3 -7.30 35.07 1.86
N GLN A 4 -8.36 34.29 2.05
CA GLN A 4 -8.31 33.08 2.84
C GLN A 4 -7.48 32.06 2.06
N LEU A 5 -6.40 31.59 2.67
CA LEU A 5 -5.48 30.63 2.09
C LEU A 5 -6.21 29.29 1.90
N GLU A 6 -6.28 28.81 0.66
CA GLU A 6 -7.04 27.62 0.28
C GLU A 6 -6.16 26.38 0.14
N VAL A 7 -6.79 25.21 0.24
CA VAL A 7 -6.16 23.89 0.12
C VAL A 7 -6.60 23.18 -1.15
N GLY A 8 -5.65 22.57 -1.85
CA GLY A 8 -5.89 21.58 -2.89
C GLY A 8 -5.56 20.18 -2.38
N LEU A 9 -6.55 19.28 -2.37
CA LEU A 9 -6.41 17.88 -1.96
C LEU A 9 -6.32 16.97 -3.19
N PHE A 10 -5.25 16.17 -3.26
CA PHE A 10 -5.03 15.20 -4.33
C PHE A 10 -4.72 13.85 -3.70
N VAL A 11 -5.54 12.85 -3.98
CA VAL A 11 -5.45 11.52 -3.35
C VAL A 11 -5.14 10.47 -4.41
N ASP A 12 -3.99 9.84 -4.29
CA ASP A 12 -3.68 8.59 -4.97
C ASP A 12 -4.44 7.46 -4.25
N PHE A 13 -5.68 7.22 -4.69
CA PHE A 13 -6.62 6.39 -3.93
C PHE A 13 -6.18 4.93 -3.93
N GLU A 14 -5.57 4.45 -5.01
CA GLU A 14 -4.97 3.11 -5.06
C GLU A 14 -3.85 2.99 -4.03
N ASN A 15 -2.88 3.90 -4.04
CA ASN A 15 -1.76 3.86 -3.10
C ASN A 15 -2.24 3.91 -1.65
N ILE A 16 -3.16 4.83 -1.32
CA ILE A 16 -3.70 4.94 0.04
C ILE A 16 -4.47 3.69 0.45
N ARG A 17 -5.39 3.20 -0.39
CA ARG A 17 -6.21 2.03 -0.08
C ARG A 17 -5.34 0.80 0.13
N TYR A 18 -4.46 0.48 -0.81
CA TYR A 18 -3.58 -0.68 -0.67
C TYR A 18 -2.66 -0.52 0.55
N SER A 19 -2.13 0.67 0.81
CA SER A 19 -1.26 0.87 1.96
C SER A 19 -1.99 0.69 3.30
N LEU A 20 -3.23 1.18 3.43
CA LEU A 20 -4.05 1.00 4.63
C LEU A 20 -4.45 -0.47 4.83
N LEU A 21 -4.87 -1.15 3.76
CA LEU A 21 -5.16 -2.58 3.82
C LEU A 21 -3.92 -3.38 4.25
N ASN A 22 -2.75 -3.05 3.71
CA ASN A 22 -1.51 -3.78 4.00
C ASN A 22 -0.97 -3.55 5.41
N HIS A 23 -1.14 -2.36 5.98
CA HIS A 23 -0.56 -2.00 7.28
C HIS A 23 -1.54 -2.13 8.44
N PHE A 24 -2.83 -1.93 8.18
CA PHE A 24 -3.87 -1.86 9.21
C PHE A 24 -5.09 -2.76 8.95
N GLY A 25 -5.19 -3.40 7.77
CA GLY A 25 -6.36 -4.21 7.41
C GLY A 25 -7.65 -3.40 7.24
N GLN A 26 -7.52 -2.10 6.97
CA GLN A 26 -8.63 -1.15 6.95
C GLN A 26 -8.81 -0.52 5.57
N GLU A 27 -10.08 -0.25 5.25
CA GLU A 27 -10.44 0.53 4.06
C GLU A 27 -10.35 2.03 4.37
N PRO A 28 -9.98 2.89 3.39
CA PRO A 28 -9.95 4.32 3.60
C PRO A 28 -11.34 4.86 3.93
N ASP A 29 -11.38 5.80 4.88
CA ASP A 29 -12.55 6.65 5.13
C ASP A 29 -12.36 8.02 4.45
N PRO A 30 -13.06 8.30 3.34
CA PRO A 30 -12.99 9.59 2.66
C PRO A 30 -13.29 10.81 3.54
N VAL A 31 -14.09 10.65 4.60
CA VAL A 31 -14.38 11.74 5.53
C VAL A 31 -13.12 12.12 6.30
N LEU A 32 -12.37 11.14 6.80
CA LEU A 32 -11.09 11.37 7.50
C LEU A 32 -10.03 11.95 6.56
N LEU A 33 -9.99 11.52 5.29
CA LEU A 33 -9.10 12.12 4.29
C LEU A 33 -9.41 13.61 4.08
N MET A 34 -10.69 13.96 3.95
CA MET A 34 -11.14 15.36 3.82
C MET A 34 -10.85 16.16 5.10
N GLU A 35 -11.11 15.60 6.28
CA GLU A 35 -10.84 16.26 7.57
C GLU A 35 -9.35 16.55 7.75
N LYS A 36 -8.48 15.63 7.35
CA LYS A 36 -7.03 15.84 7.35
C LYS A 36 -6.64 17.02 6.47
N ALA A 37 -7.19 17.13 5.26
CA ALA A 37 -6.93 18.29 4.39
C ALA A 37 -7.44 19.61 5.00
N ARG A 38 -8.61 19.58 5.66
CA ARG A 38 -9.21 20.76 6.31
C ARG A 38 -8.39 21.32 7.46
N LYS A 39 -7.47 20.55 8.06
CA LYS A 39 -6.51 21.06 9.06
C LYS A 39 -5.63 22.19 8.51
N TYR A 40 -5.49 22.28 7.19
CA TYR A 40 -4.63 23.25 6.51
C TYR A 40 -5.39 24.45 5.92
N GLY A 41 -6.73 24.46 6.01
CA GLY A 41 -7.56 25.55 5.50
C GLY A 41 -8.81 25.06 4.75
N PRO A 42 -9.63 25.98 4.22
CA PRO A 42 -10.76 25.63 3.36
C PRO A 42 -10.27 24.91 2.09
N VAL A 43 -10.87 23.77 1.80
CA VAL A 43 -10.53 22.95 0.63
C VAL A 43 -11.26 23.49 -0.59
N ALA A 44 -10.51 24.04 -1.55
CA ALA A 44 -11.06 24.60 -2.79
C ALA A 44 -11.20 23.55 -3.91
N VAL A 45 -10.32 22.55 -3.92
CA VAL A 45 -10.39 21.40 -4.84
C VAL A 45 -10.01 20.13 -4.09
N ALA A 46 -10.68 19.03 -4.41
CA ALA A 46 -10.41 17.71 -3.84
C ALA A 46 -10.68 16.63 -4.88
N TYR A 47 -9.64 15.86 -5.21
CA TYR A 47 -9.71 14.80 -6.21
C TYR A 47 -9.11 13.50 -5.68
N ALA A 48 -9.71 12.36 -6.05
CA ALA A 48 -9.18 11.03 -5.79
C ALA A 48 -9.04 10.25 -7.10
N TYR A 49 -7.84 9.74 -7.38
CA TYR A 49 -7.47 9.11 -8.64
C TYR A 49 -7.36 7.59 -8.46
N ALA A 50 -8.09 6.84 -9.28
CA ALA A 50 -8.01 5.39 -9.36
C ALA A 50 -8.69 4.87 -10.63
N ASP A 51 -8.40 3.62 -10.98
CA ASP A 51 -9.31 2.80 -11.78
C ASP A 51 -10.43 2.29 -10.86
N PHE A 52 -11.52 3.05 -10.74
CA PHE A 52 -12.63 2.69 -9.85
C PHE A 52 -13.44 1.49 -10.36
N THR A 53 -13.11 0.91 -11.52
CA THR A 53 -13.64 -0.40 -11.92
C THR A 53 -13.01 -1.56 -11.12
N GLN A 54 -11.82 -1.34 -10.55
CA GLN A 54 -11.07 -2.30 -9.73
C GLN A 54 -11.37 -2.18 -8.22
N HIS A 55 -12.34 -1.35 -7.83
CA HIS A 55 -12.67 -1.08 -6.45
C HIS A 55 -14.16 -1.27 -6.16
N PRO A 56 -14.53 -1.56 -4.90
CA PRO A 56 -15.93 -1.60 -4.50
C PRO A 56 -16.69 -0.35 -4.93
N ALA A 57 -17.82 -0.54 -5.63
CA ALA A 57 -18.61 0.53 -6.23
C ALA A 57 -19.06 1.62 -5.23
N ILE A 58 -19.12 1.26 -3.93
CA ILE A 58 -19.47 2.17 -2.84
C ILE A 58 -18.48 3.33 -2.68
N PHE A 59 -17.21 3.17 -3.09
CA PHE A 59 -16.19 4.20 -2.87
C PHE A 59 -16.41 5.47 -3.66
N ARG A 60 -16.92 5.39 -4.90
CA ARG A 60 -17.29 6.58 -5.68
C ARG A 60 -18.28 7.45 -4.88
N ARG A 61 -19.34 6.83 -4.36
CA ARG A 61 -20.35 7.50 -3.54
C ARG A 61 -19.77 8.03 -2.23
N LYS A 62 -18.92 7.27 -1.53
CA LYS A 62 -18.31 7.72 -0.27
C LYS A 62 -17.42 8.94 -0.48
N LEU A 63 -16.62 8.96 -1.55
CA LEU A 63 -15.77 10.09 -1.92
C LEU A 63 -16.63 11.33 -2.24
N GLU A 64 -17.65 11.19 -3.07
CA GLU A 64 -18.56 12.29 -3.43
C GLU A 64 -19.24 12.88 -2.19
N VAL A 65 -19.74 12.03 -1.29
CA VAL A 65 -20.37 12.48 -0.03
C VAL A 65 -19.38 13.21 0.88
N ALA A 66 -18.11 12.80 0.90
CA ALA A 66 -17.05 13.50 1.63
C ALA A 66 -16.58 14.80 0.93
N GLY A 67 -17.09 15.11 -0.27
CA GLY A 67 -16.68 16.26 -1.06
C GLY A 67 -15.38 16.05 -1.83
N ILE A 68 -14.96 14.80 -2.04
CA ILE A 68 -13.80 14.43 -2.86
C ILE A 68 -14.32 13.93 -4.20
N THR A 69 -13.93 14.56 -5.29
CA THR A 69 -14.41 14.17 -6.62
C THR A 69 -13.60 12.97 -7.14
N PRO A 70 -14.23 11.81 -7.42
CA PRO A 70 -13.53 10.67 -8.01
C PRO A 70 -13.14 10.98 -9.47
N ARG A 71 -11.86 10.77 -9.79
CA ARG A 71 -11.28 10.85 -11.14
C ARG A 71 -11.03 9.42 -11.62
N ASP A 72 -11.93 8.94 -12.48
CA ASP A 72 -11.85 7.59 -13.04
C ASP A 72 -10.79 7.53 -14.14
N VAL A 73 -9.77 6.72 -13.93
CA VAL A 73 -8.66 6.53 -14.86
C VAL A 73 -8.56 5.05 -15.22
N PRO A 74 -9.38 4.59 -16.18
CA PRO A 74 -9.42 3.17 -16.54
C PRO A 74 -8.10 2.73 -17.16
N ARG A 75 -7.60 1.56 -16.75
CA ARG A 75 -6.40 0.95 -17.36
C ARG A 75 -6.71 0.57 -18.81
N ARG A 76 -5.86 1.01 -19.75
CA ARG A 76 -6.11 0.89 -21.21
C ARG A 76 -5.99 -0.53 -21.78
N SER A 77 -5.49 -1.51 -21.02
CA SER A 77 -5.57 -2.94 -21.34
C SER A 77 -5.08 -3.78 -20.15
N PRO A 78 -5.61 -5.01 -19.90
CA PRO A 78 -5.09 -5.92 -18.86
C PRO A 78 -3.65 -6.39 -19.13
N ASP A 79 -3.26 -6.45 -20.41
CA ASP A 79 -1.96 -6.98 -20.86
C ASP A 79 -0.82 -5.93 -20.84
N VAL A 80 -1.11 -4.71 -20.41
CA VAL A 80 -0.20 -3.57 -20.49
C VAL A 80 -0.04 -3.03 -19.08
N GLU A 81 1.03 -3.45 -18.43
CA GLU A 81 1.42 -3.15 -17.04
C GLU A 81 1.71 -1.64 -16.88
N HIS A 82 0.68 -0.80 -16.89
CA HIS A 82 0.84 0.65 -16.84
C HIS A 82 0.01 1.24 -15.70
N LYS A 83 0.52 1.03 -14.49
CA LYS A 83 0.13 1.77 -13.26
C LYS A 83 0.23 3.30 -13.43
N SER A 84 1.04 3.76 -14.38
CA SER A 84 1.35 5.17 -14.70
C SER A 84 0.17 6.08 -15.10
N SER A 85 -1.03 5.55 -15.38
CA SER A 85 -2.12 6.39 -15.90
C SER A 85 -2.77 7.28 -14.84
N ALA A 86 -3.04 6.75 -13.64
CA ALA A 86 -3.62 7.52 -12.54
C ALA A 86 -2.63 8.58 -12.04
N ASP A 87 -1.35 8.20 -11.88
CA ASP A 87 -0.27 9.11 -11.47
C ASP A 87 -0.13 10.28 -12.44
N MET A 88 -0.18 10.01 -13.75
CA MET A 88 -0.10 11.04 -14.77
C MET A 88 -1.32 11.98 -14.73
N ALA A 89 -2.52 11.45 -14.54
CA ALA A 89 -3.73 12.27 -14.41
C ALA A 89 -3.65 13.18 -13.18
N MET A 90 -3.22 12.63 -12.04
CA MET A 90 -3.01 13.39 -10.81
C MET A 90 -1.95 14.47 -10.98
N LEU A 91 -0.82 14.15 -11.62
CA LEU A 91 0.25 15.12 -11.90
C LEU A 91 -0.25 16.28 -12.76
N MET A 92 -1.03 16.00 -13.81
CA MET A 92 -1.59 17.05 -14.67
C MET A 92 -2.53 17.97 -13.88
N ASP A 93 -3.48 17.41 -13.12
CA ASP A 93 -4.42 18.19 -12.31
C ASP A 93 -3.70 19.01 -11.21
N ILE A 94 -2.58 18.50 -10.65
CA ILE A 94 -1.74 19.28 -9.72
C ILE A 94 -1.10 20.46 -10.44
N ILE A 95 -0.51 20.26 -11.62
CA ILE A 95 0.12 21.33 -12.40
C ILE A 95 -0.93 22.39 -12.81
N ASP A 96 -2.11 21.96 -13.26
CA ASP A 96 -3.22 22.87 -13.59
C ASP A 96 -3.66 23.65 -12.36
N CYS A 97 -3.74 23.02 -11.19
CA CYS A 97 -4.03 23.72 -9.94
C CYS A 97 -2.94 24.75 -9.60
N LEU A 98 -1.66 24.44 -9.82
CA LEU A 98 -0.55 25.36 -9.58
C LEU A 98 -0.60 26.59 -10.51
N LEU A 99 -1.06 26.41 -11.75
CA LEU A 99 -1.14 27.46 -12.76
C LEU A 99 -2.41 28.31 -12.62
N ASP A 100 -3.56 27.68 -12.43
CA ASP A 100 -4.87 28.33 -12.58
C ASP A 100 -5.48 28.77 -11.26
N ARG A 101 -4.98 28.25 -10.12
CA ARG A 101 -5.54 28.54 -8.79
C ARG A 101 -4.52 29.25 -7.89
N PRO A 102 -4.29 30.55 -8.07
CA PRO A 102 -3.31 31.30 -7.29
C PRO A 102 -3.63 31.32 -5.78
N ASN A 103 -4.91 31.26 -5.41
CA ASN A 103 -5.37 31.28 -4.01
C ASN A 103 -5.15 29.95 -3.25
N VAL A 104 -4.97 28.84 -3.96
CA VAL A 104 -4.57 27.57 -3.35
C VAL A 104 -3.12 27.72 -2.91
N SER A 105 -2.89 27.94 -1.63
CA SER A 105 -1.56 28.11 -1.06
C SER A 105 -0.95 26.81 -0.57
N THR A 106 -1.80 25.82 -0.25
CA THR A 106 -1.36 24.55 0.33
C THR A 106 -1.85 23.39 -0.53
N LEU A 107 -0.93 22.49 -0.88
CA LEU A 107 -1.24 21.24 -1.54
C LEU A 107 -1.12 20.11 -0.51
N VAL A 108 -2.18 19.34 -0.34
CA VAL A 108 -2.18 18.10 0.43
C VAL A 108 -2.18 16.96 -0.58
N LEU A 109 -1.03 16.28 -0.68
CA LEU A 109 -0.85 15.12 -1.57
C LEU A 109 -0.89 13.87 -0.72
N MET A 110 -1.92 13.05 -0.93
CA MET A 110 -2.07 11.76 -0.26
C MET A 110 -1.50 10.66 -1.14
N THR A 111 -0.22 10.35 -0.98
CA THR A 111 0.50 9.32 -1.73
C THR A 111 1.81 8.95 -1.01
N GLY A 112 2.29 7.73 -1.24
CA GLY A 112 3.63 7.28 -0.87
C GLY A 112 4.64 7.23 -2.02
N ASP A 113 4.23 7.57 -3.24
CA ASP A 113 5.02 7.33 -4.46
C ASP A 113 6.09 8.40 -4.72
N SER A 114 7.33 7.95 -4.91
CA SER A 114 8.48 8.81 -5.21
C SER A 114 8.37 9.57 -6.55
N ASP A 115 7.52 9.14 -7.48
CA ASP A 115 7.32 9.84 -8.75
C ASP A 115 6.78 11.27 -8.56
N PHE A 116 6.15 11.56 -7.41
CA PHE A 116 5.67 12.89 -7.05
C PHE A 116 6.74 13.84 -6.50
N ILE A 117 7.97 13.37 -6.22
CA ILE A 117 9.06 14.22 -5.69
C ILE A 117 9.27 15.47 -6.55
N ARG A 118 9.29 15.31 -7.89
CA ARG A 118 9.53 16.43 -8.81
C ARG A 118 8.41 17.47 -8.76
N VAL A 119 7.15 17.06 -8.66
CA VAL A 119 6.03 18.00 -8.60
C VAL A 119 5.98 18.70 -7.24
N THR A 120 6.27 17.98 -6.15
CA THR A 120 6.38 18.54 -4.80
C THR A 120 7.46 19.62 -4.74
N ALA A 121 8.68 19.31 -5.20
CA ALA A 121 9.77 20.28 -5.25
C ALA A 121 9.41 21.50 -6.13
N ARG A 122 8.74 21.28 -7.27
CA ARG A 122 8.29 22.35 -8.14
C ARG A 122 7.23 23.24 -7.48
N ALA A 123 6.24 22.65 -6.83
CA ALA A 123 5.20 23.39 -6.10
C ALA A 123 5.82 24.28 -5.01
N ARG A 124 6.74 23.73 -4.22
CA ARG A 124 7.46 24.45 -3.16
C ARG A 124 8.33 25.57 -3.72
N HIS A 125 9.29 25.22 -4.56
CA HIS A 125 10.35 26.15 -4.96
C HIS A 125 9.95 27.11 -6.07
N ARG A 126 9.10 26.69 -7.03
CA ARG A 126 8.74 27.51 -8.19
C ARG A 126 7.44 28.28 -8.01
N PHE A 127 6.49 27.72 -7.26
CA PHE A 127 5.17 28.30 -7.06
C PHE A 127 4.93 28.80 -5.63
N GLY A 128 5.89 28.60 -4.71
CA GLY A 128 5.80 29.08 -3.33
C GLY A 128 4.62 28.48 -2.57
N LYS A 129 4.17 27.27 -2.95
CA LYS A 129 3.10 26.57 -2.26
C LYS A 129 3.67 25.81 -1.07
N GLN A 130 2.91 25.72 0.01
CA GLN A 130 3.18 24.75 1.06
C GLN A 130 2.74 23.37 0.57
N VAL A 131 3.60 22.36 0.70
CA VAL A 131 3.26 20.97 0.35
C VAL A 131 3.24 20.09 1.59
N VAL A 132 2.12 19.43 1.79
CA VAL A 132 1.90 18.42 2.82
C VAL A 132 1.82 17.06 2.14
N ILE A 133 2.72 16.16 2.50
CA ILE A 133 2.62 14.75 2.13
C ILE A 133 1.89 14.01 3.24
N ALA A 134 0.87 13.25 2.87
CA ALA A 134 0.18 12.35 3.78
C ALA A 134 0.17 10.94 3.18
N GLY A 135 0.57 9.97 3.96
CA GLY A 135 0.59 8.57 3.52
C GLY A 135 0.73 7.64 4.71
N VAL A 136 0.54 6.35 4.48
CA VAL A 136 0.62 5.36 5.55
C VAL A 136 2.08 5.19 5.99
N PRO A 137 2.41 5.30 7.30
CA PRO A 137 3.76 5.06 7.77
C PRO A 137 4.31 3.71 7.30
N GLY A 138 5.51 3.72 6.71
CA GLY A 138 6.14 2.53 6.13
C GLY A 138 5.86 2.32 4.64
N SER A 139 4.91 3.05 4.04
CA SER A 139 4.62 3.00 2.60
C SER A 139 5.03 4.28 1.84
N VAL A 140 5.67 5.23 2.52
CA VAL A 140 6.06 6.54 1.98
C VAL A 140 7.57 6.62 1.83
N SER A 141 8.05 7.04 0.65
CA SER A 141 9.47 7.28 0.42
C SER A 141 10.02 8.41 1.30
N GLY A 142 11.22 8.22 1.88
CA GLY A 142 11.91 9.25 2.65
C GLY A 142 12.20 10.50 1.80
N ASP A 143 12.66 10.32 0.57
CA ASP A 143 12.97 11.41 -0.36
C ASP A 143 11.71 12.24 -0.71
N LEU A 144 10.54 11.58 -0.76
CA LEU A 144 9.26 12.27 -0.94
C LEU A 144 8.93 13.17 0.25
N VAL A 145 9.12 12.65 1.47
CA VAL A 145 8.95 13.43 2.71
C VAL A 145 9.89 14.63 2.74
N GLU A 146 11.17 14.44 2.41
CA GLU A 146 12.17 15.51 2.38
C GLU A 146 11.89 16.60 1.33
N SER A 147 11.24 16.22 0.22
CA SER A 147 10.87 17.17 -0.83
C SER A 147 9.77 18.16 -0.39
N ALA A 148 8.98 17.80 0.63
CA ALA A 148 7.82 18.55 1.11
C ALA A 148 8.13 19.51 2.25
N ASP A 149 7.14 20.29 2.69
CA ASP A 149 7.25 21.14 3.88
C ASP A 149 6.82 20.39 5.15
N LEU A 150 5.81 19.52 5.02
CA LEU A 150 5.24 18.77 6.13
C LEU A 150 4.93 17.33 5.71
N TYR A 151 5.10 16.43 6.67
CA TYR A 151 4.59 15.06 6.60
C TYR A 151 3.53 14.84 7.67
N ASP A 152 2.30 14.55 7.25
CA ASP A 152 1.17 14.24 8.13
C ASP A 152 0.68 12.80 7.89
N PRO A 153 1.23 11.81 8.62
CA PRO A 153 0.98 10.40 8.36
C PRO A 153 -0.51 10.03 8.48
N LEU A 154 -0.96 9.11 7.62
CA LEU A 154 -2.24 8.42 7.76
C LEU A 154 -2.04 7.26 8.74
N ARG A 155 -2.35 7.53 10.01
CA ARG A 155 -2.29 6.54 11.09
C ARG A 155 -3.68 5.92 11.25
N ASP A 156 -3.76 4.84 12.01
CA ASP A 156 -5.02 4.35 12.55
C ASP A 156 -5.59 5.42 13.51
N ASP A 157 -6.35 6.36 12.96
CA ASP A 157 -7.03 7.43 13.69
C ASP A 157 -8.52 7.15 13.84
N HIS A 158 -8.95 5.90 13.62
CA HIS A 158 -10.27 5.46 14.02
C HIS A 158 -10.39 5.53 15.56
N PRO A 159 -11.26 6.38 16.14
CA PRO A 159 -11.84 6.02 17.42
C PRO A 159 -12.49 4.64 17.25
N PRO A 160 -12.43 3.73 18.25
CA PRO A 160 -12.99 2.39 18.12
C PRO A 160 -14.41 2.54 17.61
N ALA A 161 -14.64 2.08 16.37
CA ALA A 161 -15.89 2.31 15.69
C ALA A 161 -17.01 1.75 16.56
N ALA A 162 -17.85 2.64 17.10
CA ALA A 162 -19.10 2.26 17.70
C ALA A 162 -19.83 1.43 16.64
N GLN A 163 -20.02 0.15 16.95
CA GLN A 163 -20.65 -0.83 16.09
C GLN A 163 -22.03 -0.32 15.67
N ILE A 164 -22.13 0.26 14.49
CA ILE A 164 -23.43 0.49 13.86
C ILE A 164 -23.87 -0.88 13.36
N ALA A 165 -24.67 -1.53 14.21
CA ALA A 165 -25.46 -2.69 13.85
C ALA A 165 -26.27 -2.38 12.59
N THR A 166 -25.77 -2.85 11.44
CA THR A 166 -26.60 -3.16 10.29
C THR A 166 -26.51 -4.66 10.11
N GLY A 167 -27.58 -5.33 10.51
CA GLY A 167 -27.74 -6.76 10.38
C GLY A 167 -27.69 -7.16 8.91
N ALA A 168 -26.53 -7.66 8.48
CA ALA A 168 -26.47 -8.78 7.57
C ALA A 168 -26.10 -9.98 8.42
N ALA A 169 -27.00 -10.95 8.48
CA ALA A 169 -26.90 -12.12 9.34
C ALA A 169 -25.50 -12.76 9.23
N SER A 170 -24.78 -12.75 10.33
CA SER A 170 -23.71 -13.71 10.58
C SER A 170 -24.37 -15.09 10.60
N THR A 171 -24.32 -15.77 9.47
CA THR A 171 -24.42 -17.24 9.51
C THR A 171 -23.32 -17.70 10.46
N PRO A 172 -23.62 -18.52 11.48
CA PRO A 172 -22.58 -19.06 12.34
C PRO A 172 -21.57 -19.78 11.45
N ARG A 173 -20.34 -19.28 11.38
CA ARG A 173 -19.23 -20.05 10.82
C ARG A 173 -19.12 -21.27 11.73
N VAL A 174 -19.55 -22.41 11.21
CA VAL A 174 -19.25 -23.72 11.79
C VAL A 174 -17.74 -23.71 12.07
N PRO A 175 -17.26 -24.08 13.27
CA PRO A 175 -15.84 -24.22 13.51
C PRO A 175 -15.35 -25.30 12.55
N ALA A 176 -14.71 -24.88 11.46
CA ALA A 176 -14.12 -25.77 10.50
C ALA A 176 -12.83 -26.29 11.16
N ALA A 177 -12.95 -27.52 11.68
CA ALA A 177 -11.94 -28.53 11.96
C ALA A 177 -10.51 -28.07 12.29
N GLU A 178 -10.03 -28.52 13.45
CA GLU A 178 -8.61 -28.63 13.80
C GLU A 178 -7.82 -29.31 12.65
N GLY A 179 -7.16 -28.52 11.80
CA GLY A 179 -6.31 -29.02 10.74
C GLY A 179 -5.99 -27.99 9.65
N VAL A 180 -4.75 -28.03 9.15
CA VAL A 180 -4.24 -27.24 8.03
C VAL A 180 -5.07 -27.49 6.77
N THR A 181 -5.61 -26.43 6.15
CA THR A 181 -6.31 -26.57 4.88
C THR A 181 -5.32 -26.81 3.73
N PRO A 182 -5.77 -27.34 2.57
CA PRO A 182 -4.91 -27.42 1.38
C PRO A 182 -4.35 -26.07 0.94
N ASP A 183 -5.08 -24.98 1.19
CA ASP A 183 -4.68 -23.61 0.85
C ASP A 183 -3.61 -23.10 1.82
N ASP A 184 -3.76 -23.38 3.11
CA ASP A 184 -2.73 -23.14 4.11
C ASP A 184 -1.45 -23.90 3.76
N THR A 185 -1.57 -25.19 3.41
CA THR A 185 -0.42 -26.03 3.05
C THR A 185 0.35 -25.44 1.88
N ARG A 186 -0.36 -25.05 0.82
CA ARG A 186 0.24 -24.45 -0.38
C ARG A 186 0.95 -23.13 -0.03
N LEU A 187 0.30 -22.25 0.72
CA LEU A 187 0.90 -20.98 1.12
C LEU A 187 2.10 -21.19 2.05
N LEU A 188 2.02 -22.12 3.02
CA LEU A 188 3.12 -22.48 3.91
C LEU A 188 4.32 -23.06 3.15
N GLN A 189 4.10 -23.87 2.11
CA GLN A 189 5.18 -24.38 1.27
C GLN A 189 5.92 -23.25 0.52
N LEU A 190 5.20 -22.22 0.07
CA LEU A 190 5.81 -21.03 -0.51
C LEU A 190 6.60 -20.24 0.55
N ILE A 191 6.02 -20.02 1.73
CA ILE A 191 6.67 -19.29 2.82
C ILE A 191 7.93 -20.03 3.29
N LEU A 192 7.89 -21.35 3.41
CA LEU A 192 9.07 -22.19 3.70
C LEU A 192 10.17 -22.00 2.67
N TRP A 193 9.83 -22.00 1.38
CA TRP A 193 10.79 -21.74 0.31
C TRP A 193 11.35 -20.31 0.41
N LEU A 194 10.53 -19.30 0.68
CA LEU A 194 11.00 -17.93 0.86
C LEU A 194 11.92 -17.80 2.07
N ASN A 195 11.59 -18.45 3.18
CA ASN A 195 12.40 -18.46 4.41
C ASN A 195 13.79 -19.07 4.20
N GLU A 196 13.92 -20.06 3.32
CA GLU A 196 15.20 -20.69 2.98
C GLU A 196 16.03 -19.87 1.97
N ASN A 197 15.37 -19.10 1.09
CA ASN A 197 16.02 -18.48 -0.08
C ASN A 197 16.11 -16.94 -0.02
N ARG A 198 15.59 -16.30 1.04
CA ARG A 198 15.54 -14.84 1.17
C ARG A 198 15.98 -14.40 2.56
N PRO A 199 16.69 -13.26 2.68
CA PRO A 199 17.25 -12.79 3.95
C PRO A 199 16.20 -12.26 4.93
N TYR A 200 15.02 -11.89 4.44
CA TYR A 200 13.87 -11.46 5.24
C TYR A 200 12.59 -11.66 4.42
N MET A 201 11.46 -11.68 5.11
CA MET A 201 10.13 -11.70 4.51
C MET A 201 9.29 -10.58 5.08
N THR A 202 8.42 -10.01 4.26
CA THR A 202 7.37 -9.09 4.70
C THR A 202 6.03 -9.62 4.22
N PHE A 203 4.93 -9.15 4.81
CA PHE A 203 3.59 -9.54 4.37
C PHE A 203 3.40 -9.31 2.86
N GLY A 204 3.78 -8.12 2.38
CA GLY A 204 3.70 -7.76 0.98
C GLY A 204 4.61 -8.61 0.10
N PHE A 205 5.79 -8.98 0.59
CA PHE A 205 6.71 -9.83 -0.14
C PHE A 205 6.14 -11.24 -0.35
N ILE A 206 5.62 -11.86 0.71
CA ILE A 206 4.97 -13.17 0.62
C ILE A 206 3.75 -13.10 -0.31
N ARG A 207 2.93 -12.06 -0.17
CA ARG A 207 1.75 -11.86 -1.02
C ARG A 207 2.11 -11.73 -2.50
N SER A 208 3.11 -10.91 -2.84
CA SER A 208 3.57 -10.75 -4.23
C SER A 208 4.04 -12.07 -4.83
N HIS A 209 4.73 -12.90 -4.04
CA HIS A 209 5.14 -14.23 -4.49
C HIS A 209 3.95 -15.19 -4.64
N ALA A 210 2.96 -15.13 -3.74
CA ALA A 210 1.77 -15.97 -3.79
C ALA A 210 0.85 -15.65 -4.98
N LEU A 211 0.80 -14.37 -5.39
CA LEU A 211 0.03 -13.91 -6.54
C LEU A 211 0.84 -13.96 -7.86
N SER A 212 2.13 -14.30 -7.79
CA SER A 212 2.98 -14.36 -8.97
C SER A 212 2.53 -15.46 -9.94
N PRO A 213 2.36 -15.15 -11.24
CA PRO A 213 2.05 -16.15 -12.26
C PRO A 213 3.09 -17.26 -12.37
N HIS A 214 4.32 -17.01 -11.93
CA HIS A 214 5.43 -17.96 -11.98
C HIS A 214 5.26 -19.14 -11.02
N HIS A 215 4.67 -18.91 -9.84
CA HIS A 215 4.44 -19.98 -8.86
C HIS A 215 3.12 -20.73 -9.08
N LYS A 216 2.25 -20.26 -9.99
CA LYS A 216 0.97 -20.89 -10.37
C LYS A 216 0.11 -21.33 -9.19
N MET A 217 0.11 -20.55 -8.11
CA MET A 217 -0.59 -20.90 -6.86
C MET A 217 -2.12 -20.82 -6.99
N GLY A 218 -2.62 -20.00 -7.92
CA GLY A 218 -4.05 -19.88 -8.21
C GLY A 218 -4.85 -19.20 -7.09
N PHE A 219 -4.19 -18.46 -6.20
CA PHE A 219 -4.87 -17.66 -5.18
C PHE A 219 -5.35 -16.33 -5.76
N SER A 220 -6.51 -15.87 -5.28
CA SER A 220 -6.94 -14.48 -5.41
C SER A 220 -6.30 -13.60 -4.33
N GLU A 221 -6.30 -12.29 -4.55
CA GLU A 221 -5.71 -11.32 -3.61
C GLU A 221 -6.34 -11.37 -2.22
N ASP A 222 -7.67 -11.50 -2.15
CA ASP A 222 -8.43 -11.63 -0.90
C ASP A 222 -8.06 -12.92 -0.18
N GLN A 223 -7.96 -14.04 -0.91
CA GLN A 223 -7.59 -15.34 -0.34
C GLN A 223 -6.19 -15.33 0.28
N VAL A 224 -5.18 -14.76 -0.39
CA VAL A 224 -3.82 -14.66 0.18
C VAL A 224 -3.83 -13.78 1.43
N THR A 225 -4.56 -12.67 1.40
CA THR A 225 -4.62 -11.74 2.53
C THR A 225 -5.27 -12.39 3.75
N ASP A 226 -6.37 -13.13 3.56
CA ASP A 226 -7.07 -13.87 4.61
C ASP A 226 -6.18 -14.97 5.20
N LEU A 227 -5.51 -15.75 4.35
CA LEU A 227 -4.62 -16.83 4.79
C LEU A 227 -3.41 -16.30 5.57
N LEU A 228 -2.76 -15.23 5.10
CA LEU A 228 -1.64 -14.63 5.81
C LEU A 228 -2.05 -14.03 7.16
N SER A 229 -3.26 -13.46 7.24
CA SER A 229 -3.80 -12.96 8.50
C SER A 229 -4.07 -14.10 9.47
N ASP A 230 -4.68 -15.19 9.01
CA ASP A 230 -4.94 -16.38 9.81
C ASP A 230 -3.64 -17.05 10.30
N LEU A 231 -2.60 -17.13 9.46
CA LEU A 231 -1.28 -17.64 9.86
C LEU A 231 -0.61 -16.77 10.95
N LYS A 232 -0.84 -15.46 10.93
CA LYS A 232 -0.36 -14.56 12.01
C LYS A 232 -1.16 -14.76 13.29
N ASP A 233 -2.48 -14.89 13.19
CA ASP A 233 -3.36 -15.11 14.34
C ASP A 233 -3.06 -16.45 15.03
N ARG A 234 -2.63 -17.46 14.26
CA ARG A 234 -2.12 -18.76 14.76
C ARG A 234 -0.68 -18.71 15.28
N ALA A 235 -0.03 -17.55 15.28
CA ALA A 235 1.38 -17.37 15.65
C ALA A 235 2.37 -18.20 14.82
N ILE A 236 1.99 -18.60 13.60
CA ILE A 236 2.88 -19.27 12.64
C ILE A 236 3.81 -18.25 11.97
N LEU A 237 3.29 -17.06 11.67
CA LEU A 237 4.06 -15.92 11.20
C LEU A 237 4.16 -14.88 12.31
N ILE A 238 5.38 -14.67 12.80
CA ILE A 238 5.68 -13.78 13.91
C ILE A 238 6.17 -12.44 13.36
N GLU A 239 5.54 -11.34 13.77
CA GLU A 239 6.01 -10.01 13.39
C GLU A 239 7.32 -9.67 14.10
N SER A 240 8.31 -9.24 13.31
CA SER A 240 9.62 -8.80 13.76
C SER A 240 9.92 -7.43 13.15
N GLN A 241 10.95 -6.77 13.68
CA GLN A 241 11.42 -5.48 13.16
C GLN A 241 12.92 -5.56 12.91
N LEU A 242 13.30 -5.31 11.66
CA LEU A 242 14.68 -5.18 11.25
C LEU A 242 15.05 -3.70 11.24
N GLU A 243 16.02 -3.29 12.04
CA GLU A 243 16.60 -1.95 11.95
C GLU A 243 17.76 -1.97 10.95
N SER A 244 17.70 -1.07 9.96
CA SER A 244 18.78 -0.83 9.02
C SER A 244 19.80 0.12 9.65
N ASP A 245 21.07 0.03 9.22
CA ASP A 245 22.17 0.89 9.69
C ASP A 245 21.89 2.40 9.59
N ASP A 246 20.99 2.81 8.68
CA ASP A 246 20.54 4.19 8.48
C ASP A 246 19.38 4.61 9.41
N GLY A 247 19.05 3.82 10.43
CA GLY A 247 17.97 4.09 11.41
C GLY A 247 16.55 3.87 10.89
N ARG A 248 16.38 3.16 9.75
CA ARG A 248 15.08 2.79 9.19
C ARG A 248 14.63 1.45 9.75
N SER A 249 13.40 1.35 10.24
CA SER A 249 12.82 0.07 10.67
C SER A 249 11.94 -0.55 9.57
N LEU A 250 12.20 -1.82 9.27
CA LEU A 250 11.42 -2.63 8.34
C LEU A 250 10.66 -3.68 9.13
N ARG A 251 9.32 -3.72 9.00
CA ARG A 251 8.53 -4.81 9.59
C ARG A 251 8.71 -6.07 8.76
N THR A 252 9.21 -7.11 9.40
CA THR A 252 9.44 -8.42 8.80
C THR A 252 8.51 -9.45 9.42
N LEU A 253 8.42 -10.61 8.77
CA LEU A 253 7.73 -11.78 9.27
C LEU A 253 8.75 -12.90 9.40
N GLU A 254 8.80 -13.49 10.58
CA GLU A 254 9.59 -14.69 10.88
C GLU A 254 8.65 -15.89 10.92
N LEU A 255 9.02 -16.96 10.23
CA LEU A 255 8.26 -18.21 10.24
C LEU A 255 8.65 -19.03 11.47
N ASP A 256 7.68 -19.42 12.30
CA ASP A 256 7.90 -20.43 13.32
C ASP A 256 8.03 -21.81 12.67
N VAL A 257 9.27 -22.19 12.34
CA VAL A 257 9.60 -23.48 11.74
C VAL A 257 9.29 -24.68 12.63
N ALA A 258 9.13 -24.48 13.94
CA ALA A 258 8.79 -25.53 14.89
C ALA A 258 7.27 -25.74 15.03
N HIS A 259 6.45 -24.84 14.45
CA HIS A 259 5.00 -24.94 14.54
C HIS A 259 4.51 -26.25 13.87
N PRO A 260 3.60 -27.02 14.49
CA PRO A 260 3.14 -28.32 13.98
C PRO A 260 2.64 -28.26 12.53
N ASP A 261 1.91 -27.21 12.17
CA ASP A 261 1.37 -27.00 10.81
C ASP A 261 2.48 -26.76 9.77
N VAL A 262 3.57 -26.09 10.17
CA VAL A 262 4.72 -25.83 9.30
C VAL A 262 5.51 -27.11 9.08
N VAL A 263 5.71 -27.90 10.14
CA VAL A 263 6.35 -29.22 10.06
C VAL A 263 5.54 -30.16 9.17
N ALA A 264 4.21 -30.15 9.29
CA ALA A 264 3.33 -30.94 8.44
C ALA A 264 3.41 -30.52 6.96
N ALA A 265 3.41 -29.22 6.67
CA ALA A 265 3.56 -28.70 5.30
C ALA A 265 4.94 -29.00 4.71
N ALA A 266 6.00 -28.97 5.52
CA ALA A 266 7.37 -29.28 5.12
C ALA A 266 7.58 -30.77 4.78
N ALA A 267 6.79 -31.67 5.38
CA ALA A 267 6.87 -33.11 5.16
C ALA A 267 6.20 -33.57 3.84
N LEU A 268 5.42 -32.70 3.20
CA LEU A 268 4.77 -32.95 1.90
C LEU A 268 5.71 -32.64 0.74
N GLU A 269 5.49 -33.28 -0.42
CA GLU A 269 6.26 -32.99 -1.64
C GLU A 269 6.18 -31.49 -1.98
N ARG A 270 7.35 -30.85 -2.10
CA ARG A 270 7.45 -29.41 -2.36
C ARG A 270 7.18 -29.11 -3.84
N PRO A 271 6.34 -28.11 -4.16
CA PRO A 271 6.20 -27.60 -5.52
C PRO A 271 7.53 -27.03 -6.04
N ASN A 272 7.74 -27.08 -7.35
CA ASN A 272 8.90 -26.45 -7.97
C ASN A 272 8.67 -24.93 -8.05
N PHE A 273 9.27 -24.17 -7.14
CA PHE A 273 9.29 -22.72 -7.17
C PHE A 273 10.57 -22.26 -7.91
N GLU A 274 10.46 -21.93 -9.21
CA GLU A 274 11.60 -21.41 -9.99
C GLU A 274 11.94 -19.97 -9.59
N GLU A 275 13.24 -19.64 -9.51
CA GLU A 275 13.67 -18.26 -9.36
C GLU A 275 13.42 -17.47 -10.65
N SER A 276 12.57 -16.44 -10.59
CA SER A 276 12.52 -15.42 -11.64
C SER A 276 13.86 -14.66 -11.65
N ALA A 277 14.66 -14.87 -12.69
CA ALA A 277 15.94 -14.20 -12.90
C ALA A 277 15.74 -12.70 -13.15
N THR A 278 15.63 -11.92 -12.08
CA THR A 278 15.80 -10.46 -12.10
C THR A 278 16.60 -10.01 -10.88
N SER A 279 17.86 -10.42 -10.81
CA SER A 279 18.91 -9.67 -10.10
C SER A 279 19.80 -9.02 -11.16
N GLY A 280 19.61 -7.72 -11.38
CA GLY A 280 20.50 -6.90 -12.18
C GLY A 280 21.92 -7.02 -11.65
N GLY A 281 22.85 -7.32 -12.55
CA GLY A 281 24.26 -7.52 -12.22
C GLY A 281 24.86 -6.32 -11.49
N ARG A 282 25.30 -6.56 -10.25
CA ARG A 282 26.44 -5.84 -9.70
C ARG A 282 27.69 -6.52 -10.24
N GLY A 283 28.27 -5.92 -11.28
CA GLY A 283 29.60 -6.28 -11.75
C GLY A 283 30.60 -6.17 -10.60
N GLN A 284 31.10 -7.31 -10.13
CA GLN A 284 32.31 -7.35 -9.32
C GLN A 284 33.47 -6.94 -10.23
N ALA A 285 34.12 -5.83 -9.84
CA ALA A 285 35.40 -5.46 -10.37
C ALA A 285 36.39 -6.59 -10.11
N ALA A 286 36.90 -7.19 -11.19
CA ALA A 286 37.93 -8.20 -11.15
C ALA A 286 39.23 -7.58 -10.63
N THR A 287 39.60 -7.94 -9.41
CA THR A 287 41.00 -7.98 -8.98
C THR A 287 41.62 -9.27 -9.49
N SER A 288 42.44 -9.20 -10.54
CA SER A 288 43.39 -10.26 -10.88
C SER A 288 44.80 -9.73 -10.71
N ALA A 289 45.42 -10.12 -9.60
CA ALA A 289 46.85 -10.05 -9.40
C ALA A 289 47.44 -11.45 -9.59
N GLY A 290 48.54 -11.53 -10.34
CA GLY A 290 49.59 -12.51 -10.09
C GLY A 290 49.79 -13.58 -11.16
N GLY A 291 51.00 -13.57 -11.74
CA GLY A 291 51.96 -14.67 -11.57
C GLY A 291 51.76 -15.89 -12.43
#